data_AF-A0A9J7GUV5-F1
#
_entry.id   AF-A0A9J7GUV5-F1
#
_cell.length_a   1.000
_cell.length_b   1.000
_cell.length_c   1.000
_cell.angle_alpha   90.00
_cell.angle_beta   90.00
_cell.angle_gamma   90.00
#
_symmetry.space_group_name_H-M   'P 1'
#
loop_
_entity.id
_entity.type
_entity.pdbx_description
1 polymer ?
#
loop_
_entity_poly.entity_id
_entity_poly.type
_entity_poly.pdbx_seq_one_letter_code
_entity_poly.pdbx_strand_id
1 'polypeptide(L)'
;MDVLKVFIGSPCGLNLRNVLWHGFASPQDIPPKYCSTMLLLTAGLGQLLKSYLHQTKVTLAHRPFATLTNLEDVIVFPGVTYEVLSALEKVMTESAFLLKIMLPYWEMAVTKFKLHRFADCTMLLLSQLEAGLRRVFAAVNKCPDRLLTAESTILYTTFDEILAKHLKDGNINQLPHFLGDPAMEFLWDFLNYQEGPRIRDRLSHGEINLREFPREAASQLLTFSLVLLLRFTEEGSLSELKEEAAIQFLVSLAEGYRSRCHPVFQLQKQVLSCEESLRMWSMLPTLEEPCQEAARLEGNSEAYACNSLISKILCEFCHYMPGSTCAMDGLPPEKWPQLLKELCSTHIPTLFCPRLVLEVLVVLRGISSQCQRVSDQVTTSLQLRHRQWVEHKLRSRQRQNYLRMLNSVKLLSPVLHLTLLLLALEVVSVHAVQGKSSQERHQYLRFLKSILQYTENLVSYTNREKNKWNETIKLTHAVLLRILTFSEKKQMLMHLTKNSTNQVDTS
;
A
#
# COMPACT_ATOMS: atom_id res chain seq x y z
N MET A 1 12.69 41.17 -3.08
CA MET A 1 12.96 39.79 -2.62
C MET A 1 12.76 39.66 -1.11
N ASP A 2 13.09 40.69 -0.31
CA ASP A 2 13.09 40.56 1.16
C ASP A 2 11.70 40.54 1.81
N VAL A 3 10.69 41.22 1.23
CA VAL A 3 9.30 41.18 1.73
C VAL A 3 8.71 39.76 1.68
N LEU A 4 8.93 39.01 0.60
CA LEU A 4 8.47 37.62 0.50
C LEU A 4 9.19 36.71 1.50
N LYS A 5 10.48 36.95 1.74
CA LYS A 5 11.26 36.21 2.74
C LYS A 5 10.72 36.45 4.16
N VAL A 6 10.30 37.67 4.46
CA VAL A 6 9.67 38.03 5.74
C VAL A 6 8.31 37.36 5.91
N PHE A 7 7.47 37.31 4.86
CA PHE A 7 6.11 36.77 4.97
C PHE A 7 6.04 35.23 4.89
N ILE A 8 6.79 34.60 3.97
CA ILE A 8 6.63 33.19 3.56
C ILE A 8 7.93 32.39 3.73
N GLY A 9 9.07 33.05 3.92
CA GLY A 9 10.39 32.47 3.72
C GLY A 9 10.98 31.75 4.92
N SER A 10 11.68 32.48 5.79
CA SER A 10 12.52 31.88 6.83
C SER A 10 11.84 31.88 8.21
N PRO A 11 12.24 30.98 9.13
CA PRO A 11 11.85 31.04 10.54
C PRO A 11 12.15 32.38 11.23
N CYS A 12 13.13 33.14 10.72
CA CYS A 12 13.46 34.48 11.20
C CYS A 12 12.45 35.58 10.78
N GLY A 13 11.45 35.26 9.95
CA GLY A 13 10.35 36.14 9.55
C GLY A 13 9.02 35.73 10.20
N LEU A 14 7.90 36.25 9.68
CA LEU A 14 6.56 35.83 10.12
C LEU A 14 6.27 34.37 9.81
N ASN A 15 6.89 33.83 8.75
CA ASN A 15 6.78 32.43 8.35
C ASN A 15 5.31 31.94 8.22
N LEU A 16 4.42 32.82 7.73
CA LEU A 16 2.96 32.62 7.79
C LEU A 16 2.52 31.32 7.13
N ARG A 17 3.18 30.92 6.02
CA ARG A 17 2.90 29.65 5.35
C ARG A 17 3.00 28.47 6.31
N ASN A 18 4.10 28.36 7.04
CA ASN A 18 4.35 27.22 7.90
C ASN A 18 3.51 27.33 9.18
N VAL A 19 3.42 28.52 9.79
CA VAL A 19 2.59 28.73 10.99
C VAL A 19 1.13 28.34 10.74
N LEU A 20 0.55 28.70 9.59
CA LEU A 20 -0.81 28.32 9.21
C LEU A 20 -0.93 26.85 8.82
N TRP A 21 -0.05 26.35 7.94
CA TRP A 21 -0.12 24.96 7.44
C TRP A 21 0.07 23.90 8.53
N HIS A 22 0.81 24.25 9.59
CA HIS A 22 1.02 23.39 10.76
C HIS A 22 0.00 23.66 11.88
N GLY A 23 -1.00 24.52 11.65
CA GLY A 23 -2.10 24.74 12.60
C GLY A 23 -1.69 25.43 13.91
N PHE A 24 -0.67 26.30 13.90
CA PHE A 24 -0.28 27.07 15.08
C PHE A 24 -1.08 28.37 15.26
N ALA A 25 -1.53 28.99 14.18
CA ALA A 25 -2.27 30.25 14.24
C ALA A 25 -3.78 30.00 14.35
N SER A 26 -4.39 30.69 15.31
CA SER A 26 -5.84 30.78 15.44
C SER A 26 -6.44 31.75 14.41
N PRO A 27 -7.76 31.68 14.15
CA PRO A 27 -8.45 32.59 13.24
C PRO A 27 -8.24 34.09 13.54
N GLN A 28 -7.98 34.44 14.79
CA GLN A 28 -7.81 35.83 15.23
C GLN A 28 -6.34 36.27 15.27
N ASP A 29 -5.39 35.33 15.20
CA ASP A 29 -3.96 35.63 15.38
C ASP A 29 -3.35 36.32 14.16
N ILE A 30 -3.94 36.14 12.97
CA ILE A 30 -3.42 36.70 11.71
C ILE A 30 -4.25 37.91 11.29
N PRO A 31 -3.70 39.13 11.38
CA PRO A 31 -4.37 40.33 10.89
C PRO A 31 -4.77 40.21 9.41
N PRO A 32 -6.01 40.59 9.02
CA PRO A 32 -6.48 40.50 7.64
C PRO A 32 -5.59 41.20 6.62
N LYS A 33 -4.93 42.29 7.03
CA LYS A 33 -3.94 43.02 6.23
C LYS A 33 -2.82 42.12 5.70
N TYR A 34 -2.35 41.14 6.47
CA TYR A 34 -1.33 40.21 6.00
C TYR A 34 -1.85 39.27 4.92
N CYS A 35 -3.10 38.82 5.03
CA CYS A 35 -3.77 38.04 3.98
C CYS A 35 -3.93 38.86 2.70
N SER A 36 -4.39 40.11 2.80
CA SER A 36 -4.51 41.02 1.67
C SER A 36 -3.16 41.29 1.00
N THR A 37 -2.12 41.56 1.78
CA THR A 37 -0.75 41.72 1.26
C THR A 37 -0.28 40.47 0.54
N MET A 38 -0.50 39.28 1.10
CA MET A 38 -0.14 38.01 0.48
C MET A 38 -0.82 37.76 -0.86
N LEU A 39 -2.12 38.05 -0.95
CA LEU A 39 -2.87 37.95 -2.21
C LEU A 39 -2.34 38.92 -3.27
N LEU A 40 -2.12 40.18 -2.89
CA LEU A 40 -1.59 41.21 -3.79
C LEU A 40 -0.17 40.87 -4.27
N LEU A 41 0.70 40.42 -3.37
CA LEU A 41 2.06 40.00 -3.72
C LEU A 41 2.02 38.81 -4.69
N THR A 42 1.19 37.79 -4.42
CA THR A 42 1.09 36.61 -5.27
C THR A 42 0.57 36.96 -6.66
N ALA A 43 -0.51 37.75 -6.74
CA ALA A 43 -1.07 38.18 -8.02
C ALA A 43 -0.09 39.07 -8.81
N GLY A 44 0.56 40.02 -8.13
CA GLY A 44 1.55 40.91 -8.73
C GLY A 44 2.77 40.15 -9.28
N LEU A 45 3.29 39.17 -8.54
CA LEU A 45 4.37 38.29 -9.02
C LEU A 45 3.94 37.50 -10.26
N GLY A 46 2.69 37.01 -10.28
CA GLY A 46 2.13 36.32 -11.45
C GLY A 46 2.09 37.21 -12.69
N GLN A 47 1.71 38.49 -12.54
CA GLN A 47 1.72 39.47 -13.64
C GLN A 47 3.14 39.76 -14.13
N LEU A 48 4.08 39.99 -13.21
CA LEU A 48 5.49 40.22 -13.55
C LEU A 48 6.11 39.01 -14.27
N LEU A 49 5.83 37.80 -13.80
CA LEU A 49 6.27 36.57 -14.44
C LEU A 49 5.71 36.45 -15.86
N LYS A 50 4.42 36.74 -16.06
CA LYS A 50 3.80 36.74 -17.39
C LYS A 50 4.47 37.73 -18.34
N SER A 51 4.72 38.96 -17.88
CA SER A 51 5.44 39.97 -18.68
C SER A 51 6.86 39.54 -19.00
N TYR A 52 7.59 38.98 -18.03
CA TYR A 52 8.94 38.48 -18.22
C TYR A 52 8.99 37.36 -19.26
N LEU A 53 8.13 36.34 -19.16
CA LEU A 53 8.07 35.22 -20.11
C LEU A 53 7.74 35.70 -21.52
N HIS A 54 6.85 36.68 -21.66
CA HIS A 54 6.53 37.30 -22.94
C HIS A 54 7.73 38.05 -23.53
N GLN A 55 8.45 38.84 -22.73
CA GLN A 55 9.61 39.61 -23.17
C GLN A 55 10.79 38.72 -23.56
N THR A 56 11.07 37.67 -22.77
CA THR A 56 12.19 36.75 -23.00
C THR A 56 11.86 35.63 -23.98
N LYS A 57 10.59 35.52 -24.44
CA LYS A 57 10.08 34.45 -25.30
C LYS A 57 10.35 33.05 -24.73
N VAL A 58 10.39 32.93 -23.40
CA VAL A 58 10.60 31.67 -22.70
C VAL A 58 9.25 31.06 -22.35
N THR A 59 9.07 29.79 -22.67
CA THR A 59 7.89 29.03 -22.23
C THR A 59 8.15 28.45 -20.85
N LEU A 60 7.26 28.73 -19.90
CA LEU A 60 7.30 28.08 -18.59
C LEU A 60 6.75 26.67 -18.71
N ALA A 61 7.63 25.67 -18.57
CA ALA A 61 7.22 24.28 -18.52
C ALA A 61 6.58 23.98 -17.16
N HIS A 62 5.27 23.72 -17.15
CA HIS A 62 4.55 23.30 -15.96
C HIS A 62 4.71 21.79 -15.75
N ARG A 63 4.93 21.37 -14.50
CA ARG A 63 4.85 19.96 -14.13
C ARG A 63 3.38 19.53 -14.21
N PRO A 64 3.07 18.33 -14.75
CA PRO A 64 1.71 17.81 -14.73
C PRO A 64 1.26 17.59 -13.29
N PHE A 65 -0.05 17.74 -13.04
CA PHE A 65 -0.62 17.41 -11.75
C PHE A 65 -0.48 15.91 -11.46
N ALA A 66 -0.18 15.58 -10.21
CA ALA A 66 -0.09 14.23 -9.71
C ALA A 66 -1.50 13.68 -9.43
N THR A 67 -1.79 12.49 -9.96
CA THR A 67 -3.00 11.73 -9.63
C THR A 67 -2.81 11.02 -8.29
N LEU A 68 -3.82 11.05 -7.41
CA LEU A 68 -3.83 10.27 -6.17
C LEU A 68 -3.98 8.78 -6.49
N THR A 69 -2.85 8.12 -6.77
CA THR A 69 -2.74 6.68 -7.02
C THR A 69 -3.19 5.87 -5.80
N ASN A 70 -3.80 4.71 -6.03
CA ASN A 70 -4.27 3.78 -5.00
C ASN A 70 -5.31 4.35 -4.03
N LEU A 71 -6.00 5.43 -4.39
CA LEU A 71 -7.07 5.97 -3.55
C LEU A 71 -8.19 4.94 -3.33
N GLU A 72 -8.46 4.10 -4.32
CA GLU A 72 -9.42 2.99 -4.23
C GLU A 72 -9.15 2.05 -3.05
N ASP A 73 -7.89 1.81 -2.71
CA ASP A 73 -7.50 0.86 -1.66
C ASP A 73 -7.73 1.43 -0.26
N VAL A 74 -7.72 2.76 -0.11
CA VAL A 74 -7.89 3.45 1.18
C VAL A 74 -9.32 3.93 1.43
N ILE A 75 -10.27 3.65 0.54
CA ILE A 75 -11.69 3.93 0.75
C ILE A 75 -12.28 2.82 1.64
N VAL A 76 -12.31 3.08 2.95
CA VAL A 76 -12.81 2.13 3.95
C VAL A 76 -14.12 2.62 4.56
N PHE A 77 -14.24 3.92 4.82
CA PHE A 77 -15.47 4.51 5.30
C PHE A 77 -16.50 4.66 4.18
N PRO A 78 -17.81 4.46 4.46
CA PRO A 78 -18.86 4.83 3.52
C PRO A 78 -18.82 6.35 3.24
N GLY A 79 -19.47 6.77 2.16
CA GLY A 79 -19.57 8.19 1.82
C GLY A 79 -20.19 9.01 2.96
N VAL A 80 -19.73 10.27 3.10
CA VAL A 80 -20.24 11.19 4.12
C VAL A 80 -21.70 11.53 3.84
N THR A 81 -22.59 11.15 4.76
CA THR A 81 -24.03 11.43 4.74
C THR A 81 -24.37 12.70 5.53
N TYR A 82 -25.64 13.10 5.51
CA TYR A 82 -26.12 14.23 6.31
C TYR A 82 -25.98 13.96 7.82
N GLU A 83 -26.25 12.71 8.24
CA GLU A 83 -26.14 12.26 9.62
C GLU A 83 -24.69 12.38 10.11
N VAL A 84 -23.72 11.96 9.29
CA VAL A 84 -22.29 12.10 9.61
C VAL A 84 -21.88 13.56 9.76
N LEU A 85 -22.36 14.45 8.89
CA LEU A 85 -22.07 15.89 8.99
C LEU A 85 -22.69 16.51 10.24
N SER A 86 -23.94 16.17 10.54
CA SER A 86 -24.66 16.62 11.74
C SER A 86 -23.96 16.12 13.02
N ALA A 87 -23.55 14.85 13.05
CA ALA A 87 -22.77 14.27 14.12
C ALA A 87 -21.46 15.03 14.34
N LEU A 88 -20.72 15.31 13.27
CA LEU A 88 -19.47 16.05 13.33
C LEU A 88 -19.67 17.47 13.88
N GLU A 89 -20.70 18.18 13.43
CA GLU A 89 -21.01 19.53 13.92
C GLU A 89 -21.31 19.54 15.43
N LYS A 90 -22.00 18.51 15.95
CA LYS A 90 -22.23 18.35 17.40
C LYS A 90 -20.95 17.99 18.16
N VAL A 91 -20.17 17.03 17.66
CA VAL A 91 -18.96 16.53 18.35
C VAL A 91 -17.88 17.60 18.41
N MET A 92 -17.81 18.48 17.41
CA MET A 92 -16.84 19.57 17.35
C MET A 92 -16.95 20.57 18.51
N THR A 93 -18.11 20.74 19.15
CA THR A 93 -18.24 21.67 20.29
C THR A 93 -17.85 21.02 21.62
N GLU A 94 -17.94 19.69 21.71
CA GLU A 94 -17.77 18.91 22.94
C GLU A 94 -16.39 18.24 23.07
N SER A 95 -15.72 17.98 21.95
CA SER A 95 -14.46 17.22 21.96
C SER A 95 -13.29 18.03 22.54
N ALA A 96 -12.55 17.44 23.48
CA ALA A 96 -11.34 18.01 24.05
C ALA A 96 -10.14 18.00 23.08
N PHE A 97 -10.25 17.30 21.95
CA PHE A 97 -9.19 17.21 20.93
C PHE A 97 -8.89 18.57 20.28
N LEU A 98 -9.92 19.35 20.00
CA LEU A 98 -9.81 20.69 19.42
C LEU A 98 -9.69 21.76 20.50
N LEU A 99 -8.98 22.85 20.17
CA LEU A 99 -9.01 24.06 20.97
C LEU A 99 -10.24 24.87 20.57
N LYS A 100 -11.01 25.38 21.55
CA LYS A 100 -12.22 26.18 21.27
C LYS A 100 -11.95 27.37 20.34
N ILE A 101 -10.77 27.99 20.44
CA ILE A 101 -10.35 29.09 19.56
C ILE A 101 -10.18 28.67 18.09
N MET A 102 -9.93 27.39 17.83
CA MET A 102 -9.75 26.81 16.49
C MET A 102 -11.06 26.33 15.85
N LEU A 103 -12.17 26.30 16.61
CA LEU A 103 -13.49 25.86 16.13
C LEU A 103 -13.92 26.49 14.79
N PRO A 104 -13.68 27.80 14.52
CA PRO A 104 -14.07 28.40 13.24
C PRO A 104 -13.42 27.74 12.01
N TYR A 105 -12.21 27.18 12.15
CA TYR A 105 -11.57 26.47 11.04
C TYR A 105 -12.21 25.11 10.77
N TRP A 106 -12.66 24.42 11.82
CA TRP A 106 -13.40 23.17 11.69
C TRP A 106 -14.77 23.40 11.04
N GLU A 107 -15.51 24.41 11.48
CA GLU A 107 -16.81 24.79 10.88
C GLU A 107 -16.64 25.17 9.40
N MET A 108 -15.56 25.89 9.08
CA MET A 108 -15.24 26.22 7.71
C MET A 108 -14.91 24.96 6.89
N ALA A 109 -14.19 23.99 7.45
CA ALA A 109 -13.87 22.74 6.76
C ALA A 109 -15.14 21.95 6.39
N VAL A 110 -16.08 21.83 7.33
CA VAL A 110 -17.40 21.21 7.11
C VAL A 110 -18.19 21.97 6.05
N THR A 111 -18.21 23.31 6.14
CA THR A 111 -18.86 24.17 5.15
C THR A 111 -18.28 23.99 3.75
N LYS A 112 -16.95 23.90 3.62
CA LYS A 112 -16.30 23.66 2.33
C LYS A 112 -16.66 22.29 1.78
N PHE A 113 -16.79 21.26 2.61
CA PHE A 113 -17.27 19.96 2.18
C PHE A 113 -18.69 20.03 1.62
N LYS A 114 -19.62 20.67 2.35
CA LYS A 114 -21.01 20.89 1.93
C LYS A 114 -21.12 21.67 0.60
N LEU A 115 -20.18 22.59 0.34
CA LEU A 115 -20.08 23.35 -0.90
C LEU A 115 -19.31 22.65 -2.04
N HIS A 116 -19.03 21.35 -1.92
CA HIS A 116 -18.23 20.57 -2.89
C HIS A 116 -16.81 21.10 -3.12
N ARG A 117 -16.27 21.85 -2.17
CA ARG A 117 -14.90 22.38 -2.16
C ARG A 117 -13.98 21.44 -1.38
N PHE A 118 -13.79 20.23 -1.91
CA PHE A 118 -13.13 19.12 -1.22
C PHE A 118 -11.65 19.38 -0.89
N ALA A 119 -10.91 20.04 -1.78
CA ALA A 119 -9.52 20.43 -1.52
C ALA A 119 -9.43 21.39 -0.33
N ASP A 120 -10.29 22.43 -0.29
CA ASP A 120 -10.28 23.43 0.77
C ASP A 120 -10.68 22.82 2.13
N CYS A 121 -11.67 21.93 2.13
CA CYS A 121 -12.03 21.12 3.30
C CYS A 121 -10.81 20.35 3.82
N THR A 122 -10.11 19.63 2.93
CA THR A 122 -8.95 18.82 3.28
C THR A 122 -7.78 19.64 3.80
N MET A 123 -7.47 20.78 3.17
CA MET A 123 -6.40 21.68 3.61
C MET A 123 -6.63 22.22 5.02
N LEU A 124 -7.88 22.59 5.34
CA LEU A 124 -8.27 23.02 6.68
C LEU A 124 -8.16 21.87 7.68
N LEU A 125 -8.75 20.71 7.36
CA LEU A 125 -8.72 19.53 8.23
C LEU A 125 -7.29 19.07 8.57
N LEU A 126 -6.39 18.99 7.58
CA LEU A 126 -5.01 18.55 7.83
C LEU A 126 -4.30 19.43 8.85
N SER A 127 -4.47 20.75 8.74
CA SER A 127 -3.89 21.71 9.67
C SER A 127 -4.47 21.53 11.08
N GLN A 128 -5.77 21.28 11.17
CA GLN A 128 -6.46 21.09 12.45
C GLN A 128 -6.16 19.73 13.11
N LEU A 129 -6.06 18.66 12.32
CA LEU A 129 -5.64 17.35 12.77
C LEU A 129 -4.21 17.40 13.33
N GLU A 130 -3.31 18.15 12.68
CA GLU A 130 -1.95 18.31 13.21
C GLU A 130 -1.95 19.05 14.55
N ALA A 131 -2.71 20.13 14.67
CA ALA A 131 -2.84 20.88 15.92
C ALA A 131 -3.41 20.02 17.06
N GLY A 132 -4.48 19.27 16.80
CA GLY A 132 -5.08 18.38 17.80
C GLY A 132 -4.15 17.23 18.19
N LEU A 133 -3.55 16.54 17.21
CA LEU A 133 -2.61 15.45 17.47
C LEU A 133 -1.35 15.93 18.19
N ARG A 134 -0.87 17.15 17.92
CA ARG A 134 0.25 17.77 18.64
C ARG A 134 -0.06 17.94 20.13
N ARG A 135 -1.30 18.34 20.48
CA ARG A 135 -1.72 18.45 21.88
C ARG A 135 -1.72 17.09 22.57
N VAL A 136 -2.31 16.08 21.92
CA VAL A 136 -2.33 14.72 22.45
C VAL A 136 -0.90 14.21 22.62
N PHE A 137 -0.05 14.38 21.60
CA PHE A 137 1.36 14.01 21.62
C PHE A 137 2.12 14.66 22.77
N ALA A 138 1.95 15.97 22.98
CA ALA A 138 2.61 16.68 24.07
C ALA A 138 2.13 16.19 25.44
N ALA A 139 0.83 15.94 25.60
CA ALA A 139 0.26 15.44 26.84
C ALA A 139 0.76 14.02 27.19
N VAL A 140 0.66 13.07 26.26
CA VAL A 140 1.01 11.66 26.51
C VAL A 140 2.51 11.43 26.68
N ASN A 141 3.34 12.25 26.01
CA ASN A 141 4.80 12.21 26.16
C ASN A 141 5.33 13.16 27.24
N LYS A 142 4.47 13.87 27.97
CA LYS A 142 4.85 14.87 28.99
C LYS A 142 5.83 15.92 28.46
N CYS A 143 5.63 16.35 27.21
CA CYS A 143 6.44 17.40 26.60
C CYS A 143 6.10 18.78 27.20
N PRO A 144 7.05 19.73 27.19
CA PRO A 144 6.78 21.08 27.65
C PRO A 144 5.79 21.81 26.72
N ASP A 145 4.96 22.68 27.30
CA ASP A 145 3.89 23.43 26.59
C ASP A 145 4.40 24.25 25.41
N ARG A 146 5.68 24.62 25.39
CA ARG A 146 6.32 25.30 24.26
C ARG A 146 6.19 24.54 22.94
N LEU A 147 6.03 23.21 22.94
CA LEU A 147 5.81 22.45 21.71
C LEU A 147 4.47 22.82 21.06
N LEU A 148 3.53 23.39 21.81
CA LEU A 148 2.22 23.83 21.31
C LEU A 148 2.28 25.20 20.62
N THR A 149 3.41 25.90 20.69
CA THR A 149 3.59 27.25 20.15
C THR A 149 4.61 27.27 19.00
N ALA A 150 4.48 28.27 18.12
CA ALA A 150 5.44 28.50 17.04
C ALA A 150 6.54 29.46 17.51
N GLU A 151 7.71 28.94 17.88
CA GLU A 151 8.88 29.74 18.21
C GLU A 151 9.75 30.01 16.97
N SER A 152 10.31 31.22 16.85
CA SER A 152 11.13 31.60 15.68
C SER A 152 12.55 31.01 15.69
N THR A 153 12.98 30.47 16.84
CA THR A 153 14.35 29.98 17.08
C THR A 153 14.48 28.46 17.01
N ILE A 154 13.37 27.72 16.91
CA ILE A 154 13.34 26.25 16.99
C ILE A 154 12.47 25.68 15.86
N LEU A 155 12.79 24.46 15.43
CA LEU A 155 11.97 23.72 14.47
C LEU A 155 10.61 23.34 15.06
N TYR A 156 9.56 23.46 14.25
CA TYR A 156 8.20 23.12 14.64
C TYR A 156 8.00 21.61 14.80
N THR A 157 7.20 21.21 15.78
CA THR A 157 6.72 19.83 15.90
C THR A 157 5.58 19.58 14.92
N THR A 158 5.87 18.88 13.83
CA THR A 158 4.95 18.55 12.73
C THR A 158 4.49 17.09 12.80
N PHE A 159 3.60 16.63 11.89
CA PHE A 159 3.24 15.21 11.79
C PHE A 159 4.43 14.26 11.75
N ASP A 160 5.56 14.65 11.15
CA ASP A 160 6.75 13.79 11.04
C ASP A 160 7.30 13.43 12.43
N GLU A 161 7.30 14.39 13.35
CA GLU A 161 7.72 14.18 14.74
C GLU A 161 6.61 13.52 15.56
N ILE A 162 5.37 13.98 15.39
CA ILE A 162 4.19 13.51 16.12
C ILE A 162 3.95 12.01 15.89
N LEU A 163 4.10 11.55 14.65
CA LEU A 163 3.80 10.18 14.23
C LEU A 163 5.02 9.25 14.23
N ALA A 164 6.19 9.72 14.67
CA ALA A 164 7.42 8.92 14.72
C ALA A 164 7.38 7.84 15.82
N LYS A 165 8.19 6.79 15.66
CA LYS A 165 8.34 5.73 16.68
C LYS A 165 9.03 6.22 17.95
N HIS A 166 10.03 7.06 17.80
CA HIS A 166 10.86 7.57 18.89
C HIS A 166 10.86 9.09 18.88
N LEU A 167 10.94 9.66 20.07
CA LEU A 167 11.19 11.07 20.30
C LEU A 167 12.64 11.43 19.95
N LYS A 168 12.96 12.73 19.89
CA LYS A 168 14.30 13.23 19.54
C LYS A 168 15.39 12.81 20.54
N ASP A 169 15.01 12.54 21.78
CA ASP A 169 15.90 12.06 22.85
C ASP A 169 16.08 10.52 22.84
N GLY A 170 15.44 9.81 21.91
CA GLY A 170 15.49 8.36 21.77
C GLY A 170 14.41 7.61 22.57
N ASN A 171 13.63 8.30 23.40
CA ASN A 171 12.54 7.67 24.14
C ASN A 171 11.42 7.20 23.19
N ILE A 172 10.68 6.16 23.58
CA ILE A 172 9.54 5.66 22.79
C ILE A 172 8.41 6.68 22.83
N ASN A 173 7.91 7.06 21.66
CA ASN A 173 6.72 7.90 21.55
C ASN A 173 5.50 7.14 22.08
N GLN A 174 4.78 7.73 23.04
CA GLN A 174 3.59 7.12 23.65
C GLN A 174 2.31 7.35 22.84
N LEU A 175 2.32 8.25 21.86
CA LEU A 175 1.15 8.53 21.02
C LEU A 175 0.63 7.30 20.27
N PRO A 176 1.48 6.45 19.63
CA PRO A 176 0.99 5.26 18.96
C PRO A 176 0.29 4.28 19.90
N HIS A 177 0.80 4.09 21.12
CA HIS A 177 0.15 3.26 22.12
C HIS A 177 -1.19 3.86 22.57
N PHE A 178 -1.22 5.19 22.77
CA PHE A 178 -2.43 5.89 23.16
C PHE A 178 -3.50 5.84 22.06
N LEU A 179 -3.15 6.09 20.79
CA LEU A 179 -4.11 6.08 19.67
C LEU A 179 -4.47 4.67 19.19
N GLY A 180 -3.60 3.70 19.39
CA GLY A 180 -3.75 2.35 18.86
C GLY A 180 -3.33 2.24 17.39
N ASP A 181 -2.94 1.02 17.01
CA ASP A 181 -2.45 0.70 15.67
C ASP A 181 -3.41 1.11 14.54
N PRO A 182 -4.74 0.91 14.61
CA PRO A 182 -5.64 1.23 13.51
C PRO A 182 -5.64 2.73 13.14
N ALA A 183 -5.70 3.61 14.14
CA ALA A 183 -5.64 5.06 13.92
C ALA A 183 -4.28 5.51 13.38
N MET A 184 -3.20 4.90 13.89
CA MET A 184 -1.85 5.17 13.42
C MET A 184 -1.65 4.71 11.97
N GLU A 185 -2.12 3.51 11.61
CA GLU A 185 -2.03 2.99 10.24
C GLU A 185 -2.83 3.84 9.26
N PHE A 186 -4.02 4.33 9.63
CA PHE A 186 -4.79 5.26 8.80
C PHE A 186 -4.03 6.56 8.51
N LEU A 187 -3.46 7.17 9.56
CA LEU A 187 -2.65 8.38 9.42
C LEU A 187 -1.41 8.13 8.55
N TRP A 188 -0.74 6.99 8.72
CA TRP A 188 0.43 6.64 7.92
C TRP A 188 0.09 6.39 6.45
N ASP A 189 -1.04 5.75 6.14
CA ASP A 189 -1.54 5.58 4.77
C ASP A 189 -1.77 6.93 4.09
N PHE A 190 -2.52 7.83 4.74
CA PHE A 190 -2.90 9.10 4.13
C PHE A 190 -1.75 10.11 4.03
N LEU A 191 -0.79 10.06 4.95
CA LEU A 191 0.22 11.11 5.12
C LEU A 191 1.63 10.69 4.71
N ASN A 192 2.03 9.42 4.92
CA ASN A 192 3.45 9.05 4.91
C ASN A 192 3.83 7.99 3.87
N TYR A 193 3.09 6.88 3.77
CA TYR A 193 3.51 5.77 2.90
C TYR A 193 3.67 6.21 1.44
N GLN A 194 4.76 5.74 0.81
CA GLN A 194 5.14 6.17 -0.54
C GLN A 194 4.08 5.82 -1.60
N GLU A 195 3.42 4.67 -1.44
CA GLU A 195 2.34 4.22 -2.32
C GLU A 195 0.95 4.70 -1.88
N GLY A 196 0.89 5.45 -0.77
CA GLY A 196 -0.30 6.13 -0.33
C GLY A 196 -0.51 7.48 -1.02
N PRO A 197 -1.65 8.12 -0.77
CA PRO A 197 -1.99 9.38 -1.42
C PRO A 197 -1.06 10.53 -1.02
N ARG A 198 -0.35 10.46 0.12
CA ARG A 198 0.51 11.51 0.68
C ARG A 198 -0.12 12.91 0.55
N ILE A 199 -1.39 13.00 0.94
CA ILE A 199 -2.26 14.14 0.59
C ILE A 199 -1.64 15.45 1.05
N ARG A 200 -1.04 15.45 2.23
CA ARG A 200 -0.37 16.62 2.80
C ARG A 200 0.77 17.13 1.93
N ASP A 201 1.72 16.27 1.59
CA ASP A 201 2.89 16.65 0.78
C ASP A 201 2.42 17.24 -0.55
N ARG A 202 1.55 16.50 -1.25
CA ARG A 202 1.11 16.85 -2.60
C ARG A 202 0.30 18.15 -2.63
N LEU A 203 -0.53 18.40 -1.62
CA LEU A 203 -1.22 19.70 -1.46
C LEU A 203 -0.21 20.82 -1.17
N SER A 204 0.74 20.60 -0.25
CA SER A 204 1.72 21.62 0.16
C SER A 204 2.70 22.03 -0.95
N HIS A 205 2.93 21.12 -1.91
CA HIS A 205 3.76 21.33 -3.10
C HIS A 205 2.98 21.82 -4.32
N GLY A 206 1.64 21.92 -4.23
CA GLY A 206 0.80 22.32 -5.37
C GLY A 206 0.76 21.30 -6.50
N GLU A 207 0.98 20.01 -6.19
CA GLU A 207 1.02 18.93 -7.16
C GLU A 207 -0.38 18.44 -7.54
N ILE A 208 -1.43 18.84 -6.82
CA ILE A 208 -2.81 18.40 -7.09
C ILE A 208 -3.64 19.54 -7.66
N ASN A 209 -4.46 19.23 -8.66
CA ASN A 209 -5.49 20.13 -9.12
C ASN A 209 -6.58 20.29 -8.05
N LEU A 210 -6.63 21.46 -7.41
CA LEU A 210 -7.59 21.74 -6.34
C LEU A 210 -9.07 21.66 -6.79
N ARG A 211 -9.35 21.87 -8.09
CA ARG A 211 -10.72 21.82 -8.64
C ARG A 211 -11.20 20.39 -8.88
N GLU A 212 -10.28 19.47 -9.12
CA GLU A 212 -10.54 18.05 -9.41
C GLU A 212 -10.15 17.16 -8.23
N PHE A 213 -10.05 17.74 -7.02
CA PHE A 213 -9.68 16.99 -5.84
C PHE A 213 -10.76 15.95 -5.51
N PRO A 214 -10.41 14.66 -5.35
CA PRO A 214 -11.38 13.59 -5.15
C PRO A 214 -12.23 13.79 -3.90
N ARG A 215 -13.56 13.63 -4.04
CA ARG A 215 -14.50 13.68 -2.91
C ARG A 215 -14.18 12.60 -1.89
N GLU A 216 -13.76 11.44 -2.36
CA GLU A 216 -13.47 10.24 -1.58
C GLU A 216 -12.34 10.52 -0.58
N ALA A 217 -11.27 11.18 -1.04
CA ALA A 217 -10.14 11.56 -0.19
C ALA A 217 -10.55 12.50 0.96
N ALA A 218 -11.35 13.53 0.65
CA ALA A 218 -11.87 14.44 1.67
C ALA A 218 -12.85 13.72 2.62
N SER A 219 -13.67 12.81 2.08
CA SER A 219 -14.66 12.04 2.84
C SER A 219 -13.99 11.14 3.86
N GLN A 220 -12.93 10.39 3.47
CA GLN A 220 -12.21 9.52 4.40
C GLN A 220 -11.58 10.31 5.56
N LEU A 221 -10.93 11.45 5.27
CA LEU A 221 -10.33 12.29 6.31
C LEU A 221 -11.37 12.93 7.24
N LEU A 222 -12.51 13.39 6.70
CA LEU A 222 -13.58 13.99 7.49
C LEU A 222 -14.22 12.94 8.42
N THR A 223 -14.49 11.74 7.90
CA THR A 223 -15.04 10.63 8.69
C THR A 223 -14.06 10.14 9.76
N PHE A 224 -12.77 10.00 9.42
CA PHE A 224 -11.75 9.69 10.42
C PHE A 224 -11.66 10.77 11.49
N SER A 225 -11.77 12.04 11.11
CA SER A 225 -11.78 13.16 12.07
C SER A 225 -12.96 13.05 13.03
N LEU A 226 -14.16 12.71 12.55
CA LEU A 226 -15.32 12.46 13.41
C LEU A 226 -15.04 11.36 14.45
N VAL A 227 -14.54 10.21 14.01
CA VAL A 227 -14.22 9.09 14.90
C VAL A 227 -13.16 9.47 15.92
N LEU A 228 -12.12 10.20 15.48
CA LEU A 228 -11.08 10.69 16.37
C LEU A 228 -11.67 11.65 17.41
N LEU A 229 -12.48 12.63 17.00
CA LEU A 229 -13.09 13.60 17.92
C LEU A 229 -14.01 12.94 18.97
N LEU A 230 -14.79 11.93 18.56
CA LEU A 230 -15.67 11.15 19.45
C LEU A 230 -14.91 10.47 20.59
N ARG A 231 -13.64 10.10 20.35
CA ARG A 231 -12.77 9.51 21.36
C ARG A 231 -12.34 10.49 22.46
N PHE A 232 -12.39 11.79 22.18
CA PHE A 232 -12.00 12.83 23.11
C PHE A 232 -13.21 13.60 23.69
N THR A 233 -14.39 13.02 23.69
CA THR A 233 -15.55 13.58 24.41
C THR A 233 -15.61 12.96 25.81
N GLU A 234 -16.16 13.70 26.79
CA GLU A 234 -16.33 13.21 28.16
C GLU A 234 -17.21 11.95 28.21
N GLU A 235 -16.99 11.09 29.20
CA GLU A 235 -17.82 9.91 29.47
C GLU A 235 -19.26 10.35 29.76
N GLY A 236 -20.23 9.74 29.08
CA GLY A 236 -21.65 10.11 29.18
C GLY A 236 -22.07 11.30 28.28
N SER A 237 -21.13 12.09 27.76
CA SER A 237 -21.45 13.11 26.75
C SER A 237 -21.70 12.47 25.39
N LEU A 238 -22.72 12.97 24.68
CA LEU A 238 -23.14 12.48 23.35
C LEU A 238 -23.46 10.97 23.32
N SER A 239 -24.00 10.41 24.41
CA SER A 239 -24.37 8.98 24.49
C SER A 239 -25.32 8.55 23.38
N GLU A 240 -26.41 9.30 23.18
CA GLU A 240 -27.39 9.04 22.11
C GLU A 240 -26.72 8.98 20.72
N LEU A 241 -25.80 9.91 20.45
CA LEU A 241 -25.07 9.97 19.19
C LEU A 241 -24.11 8.79 19.02
N LYS A 242 -23.45 8.36 20.10
CA LYS A 242 -22.55 7.19 20.11
C LYS A 242 -23.32 5.88 19.95
N GLU A 243 -24.61 5.85 20.29
CA GLU A 243 -25.50 4.71 20.10
C GLU A 243 -26.12 4.64 18.69
N GLU A 244 -26.03 5.70 17.89
CA GLU A 244 -26.50 5.68 16.50
C GLU A 244 -25.75 4.61 15.69
N ALA A 245 -26.50 3.71 15.05
CA ALA A 245 -25.93 2.58 14.30
C ALA A 245 -24.93 3.01 13.21
N ALA A 246 -25.18 4.15 12.56
CA ALA A 246 -24.27 4.71 11.56
C ALA A 246 -22.92 5.10 12.19
N ILE A 247 -22.93 5.71 13.38
CA ILE A 247 -21.72 6.12 14.10
C ILE A 247 -20.96 4.92 14.65
N GLN A 248 -21.66 3.96 15.25
CA GLN A 248 -21.04 2.70 15.71
C GLN A 248 -20.37 1.94 14.56
N PHE A 249 -21.01 1.91 13.39
CA PHE A 249 -20.41 1.31 12.20
C PHE A 249 -19.12 2.04 11.80
N LEU A 250 -19.10 3.37 11.79
CA LEU A 250 -17.87 4.14 11.49
C LEU A 250 -16.76 3.91 12.51
N VAL A 251 -17.09 3.85 13.80
CA VAL A 251 -16.13 3.56 14.87
C VAL A 251 -15.55 2.16 14.70
N SER A 252 -16.39 1.13 14.48
CA SER A 252 -15.91 -0.24 14.25
C SER A 252 -15.01 -0.37 13.02
N LEU A 253 -15.30 0.36 11.94
CA LEU A 253 -14.44 0.40 10.75
C LEU A 253 -13.08 1.04 11.05
N ALA A 254 -13.05 2.10 11.86
CA ALA A 254 -11.82 2.76 12.27
C ALA A 254 -10.99 1.88 13.22
N GLU A 255 -11.62 1.19 14.16
CA GLU A 255 -10.97 0.25 15.09
C GLU A 255 -10.48 -1.02 14.39
N GLY A 256 -11.15 -1.44 13.32
CA GLY A 256 -10.72 -2.54 12.46
C GLY A 256 -9.77 -2.13 11.34
N TYR A 257 -9.37 -0.85 11.25
CA TYR A 257 -8.56 -0.35 10.14
C TYR A 257 -7.19 -1.03 10.12
N ARG A 258 -6.75 -1.35 8.91
CA ARG A 258 -5.43 -1.90 8.62
C ARG A 258 -4.84 -1.19 7.41
N SER A 259 -3.53 -0.97 7.41
CA SER A 259 -2.83 -0.32 6.32
C SER A 259 -3.10 -1.00 4.98
N ARG A 260 -3.47 -0.18 4.01
CA ARG A 260 -3.78 -0.49 2.62
C ARG A 260 -2.67 0.02 1.68
N CYS A 261 -1.79 0.89 2.17
CA CYS A 261 -0.67 1.42 1.40
C CYS A 261 0.68 0.77 1.74
N HIS A 262 0.77 -0.03 2.81
CA HIS A 262 2.01 -0.70 3.16
C HIS A 262 2.39 -1.80 2.14
N PRO A 263 3.69 -2.01 1.84
CA PRO A 263 4.14 -3.02 0.88
C PRO A 263 3.67 -4.46 1.18
N VAL A 264 3.39 -4.80 2.44
CA VAL A 264 2.78 -6.10 2.81
C VAL A 264 1.40 -6.26 2.19
N PHE A 265 0.50 -5.29 2.40
CA PHE A 265 -0.84 -5.31 1.84
C PHE A 265 -0.80 -5.35 0.31
N GLN A 266 0.09 -4.56 -0.29
CA GLN A 266 0.25 -4.52 -1.74
C GLN A 266 0.77 -5.84 -2.30
N LEU A 267 1.67 -6.55 -1.59
CA LEU A 267 2.07 -7.91 -1.97
C LEU A 267 0.90 -8.91 -1.86
N GLN A 268 0.11 -8.85 -0.78
CA GLN A 268 -1.07 -9.70 -0.61
C GLN A 268 -2.08 -9.48 -1.76
N LYS A 269 -2.36 -8.23 -2.12
CA LYS A 269 -3.20 -7.86 -3.28
C LYS A 269 -2.62 -8.39 -4.60
N GLN A 270 -1.31 -8.24 -4.82
CA GLN A 270 -0.63 -8.75 -6.03
C GLN A 270 -0.72 -10.28 -6.14
N VAL A 271 -0.54 -11.01 -5.03
CA VAL A 271 -0.64 -12.47 -5.00
C VAL A 271 -2.04 -12.92 -5.38
N LEU A 272 -3.09 -12.33 -4.80
CA LEU A 272 -4.48 -12.68 -5.09
C LEU A 272 -4.88 -12.32 -6.53
N SER A 273 -4.46 -11.16 -7.03
CA SER A 273 -4.73 -10.76 -8.42
C SER A 273 -4.02 -11.68 -9.43
N CYS A 274 -2.78 -12.10 -9.14
CA CYS A 274 -2.07 -13.06 -9.98
C CYS A 274 -2.72 -14.44 -9.97
N GLU A 275 -3.21 -14.89 -8.81
CA GLU A 275 -3.96 -16.14 -8.69
C GLU A 275 -5.24 -16.10 -9.54
N GLU A 276 -6.00 -15.00 -9.50
CA GLU A 276 -7.18 -14.78 -10.35
C GLU A 276 -6.83 -14.85 -11.84
N SER A 277 -5.72 -14.23 -12.24
CA SER A 277 -5.22 -14.27 -13.62
C SER A 277 -4.83 -15.69 -14.06
N LEU A 278 -4.21 -16.48 -13.17
CA LEU A 278 -3.82 -17.86 -13.46
C LEU A 278 -5.01 -18.82 -13.54
N ARG A 279 -6.08 -18.58 -12.75
CA ARG A 279 -7.33 -19.36 -12.86
C ARG A 279 -7.94 -19.29 -14.26
N MET A 280 -7.77 -18.18 -14.96
CA MET A 280 -8.28 -18.04 -16.32
C MET A 280 -7.59 -18.99 -17.31
N TRP A 281 -6.41 -19.54 -16.98
CA TRP A 281 -5.70 -20.46 -17.86
C TRP A 281 -6.44 -21.79 -18.05
N SER A 282 -7.13 -22.30 -17.03
CA SER A 282 -7.90 -23.56 -17.12
C SER A 282 -9.23 -23.37 -17.86
N MET A 283 -9.73 -22.14 -17.93
CA MET A 283 -10.95 -21.77 -18.66
C MET A 283 -10.68 -21.53 -20.15
N LEU A 284 -9.41 -21.53 -20.58
CA LEU A 284 -9.06 -21.37 -21.99
C LEU A 284 -9.30 -22.67 -22.76
N PRO A 285 -9.78 -22.59 -24.02
CA PRO A 285 -10.16 -23.77 -24.77
C PRO A 285 -8.98 -24.74 -24.92
N THR A 286 -9.18 -25.98 -24.48
CA THR A 286 -8.22 -27.06 -24.68
C THR A 286 -8.48 -27.68 -26.05
N LEU A 287 -7.43 -28.05 -26.79
CA LEU A 287 -7.60 -28.77 -28.05
C LEU A 287 -8.28 -30.13 -27.78
N GLU A 288 -9.52 -30.31 -28.27
CA GLU A 288 -10.32 -31.52 -28.08
C GLU A 288 -9.78 -32.73 -28.86
N GLU A 289 -8.97 -32.51 -29.90
CA GLU A 289 -8.34 -33.59 -30.66
C GLU A 289 -6.91 -33.88 -30.16
N PRO A 290 -6.59 -35.12 -29.74
CA PRO A 290 -5.22 -35.56 -29.58
C PRO A 290 -4.59 -35.64 -30.98
N CYS A 291 -4.01 -34.53 -31.43
CA CYS A 291 -3.26 -34.52 -32.68
C CYS A 291 -2.15 -35.58 -32.56
N GLN A 292 -2.05 -36.53 -33.49
CA GLN A 292 -0.99 -37.54 -33.53
C GLN A 292 0.43 -36.92 -33.46
N GLU A 293 0.55 -35.62 -33.76
CA GLU A 293 1.74 -34.78 -33.60
C GLU A 293 2.15 -34.54 -32.13
N ALA A 294 1.22 -34.56 -31.17
CA ALA A 294 1.50 -34.38 -29.74
C ALA A 294 2.19 -35.61 -29.12
N ALA A 295 1.89 -36.81 -29.60
CA ALA A 295 2.52 -38.05 -29.15
C ALA A 295 3.98 -38.21 -29.63
N ARG A 296 4.40 -37.44 -30.65
CA ARG A 296 5.77 -37.46 -31.21
C ARG A 296 6.71 -36.41 -30.60
N LEU A 297 6.24 -35.56 -29.68
CA LEU A 297 7.08 -34.60 -28.97
C LEU A 297 7.82 -35.31 -27.82
N GLU A 298 8.98 -35.89 -28.13
CA GLU A 298 9.98 -36.32 -27.14
C GLU A 298 10.36 -35.14 -26.23
N GLY A 299 9.80 -35.10 -25.02
CA GLY A 299 10.10 -34.09 -24.00
C GLY A 299 9.55 -34.40 -22.61
N ASN A 300 9.13 -35.65 -22.37
CA ASN A 300 8.34 -36.00 -21.20
C ASN A 300 9.15 -36.15 -19.90
N SER A 301 10.42 -36.58 -19.97
CA SER A 301 11.21 -36.87 -18.75
C SER A 301 11.44 -35.65 -17.85
N GLU A 302 11.84 -34.50 -18.41
CA GLU A 302 12.07 -33.27 -17.63
C GLU A 302 10.76 -32.70 -17.05
N ALA A 303 9.66 -32.76 -17.80
CA ALA A 303 8.35 -32.33 -17.32
C ALA A 303 7.83 -33.23 -16.17
N TYR A 304 8.00 -34.56 -16.27
CA TYR A 304 7.69 -35.49 -15.19
C TYR A 304 8.57 -35.24 -13.95
N ALA A 305 9.87 -34.95 -14.15
CA ALA A 305 10.77 -34.59 -13.04
C ALA A 305 10.30 -33.31 -12.35
N CYS A 306 9.88 -32.28 -13.11
CA CYS A 306 9.30 -31.06 -12.53
C CYS A 306 8.02 -31.36 -11.73
N ASN A 307 7.10 -32.17 -12.26
CA ASN A 307 5.88 -32.55 -11.53
C ASN A 307 6.20 -33.27 -10.22
N SER A 308 7.20 -34.17 -10.21
CA SER A 308 7.66 -34.82 -8.97
C SER A 308 8.23 -33.82 -7.96
N LEU A 309 9.01 -32.83 -8.42
CA LEU A 309 9.54 -31.77 -7.56
C LEU A 309 8.43 -30.89 -6.99
N ILE A 310 7.42 -30.53 -7.80
CA ILE A 310 6.25 -29.76 -7.35
C ILE A 310 5.56 -30.50 -6.20
N SER A 311 5.25 -31.79 -6.37
CA SER A 311 4.61 -32.59 -5.31
C SER A 311 5.45 -32.63 -4.03
N LYS A 312 6.77 -32.81 -4.14
CA LYS A 312 7.68 -32.80 -2.96
C LYS A 312 7.66 -31.46 -2.23
N ILE A 313 7.76 -30.35 -2.95
CA ILE A 313 7.75 -29.02 -2.33
C ILE A 313 6.39 -28.74 -1.70
N LEU A 314 5.29 -29.14 -2.34
CA LEU A 314 3.94 -29.01 -1.76
C LEU A 314 3.81 -29.80 -0.46
N CYS A 315 4.36 -31.02 -0.38
CA CYS A 315 4.43 -31.79 0.86
C CYS A 315 5.22 -31.05 1.96
N GLU A 316 6.35 -30.43 1.63
CA GLU A 316 7.11 -29.64 2.62
C GLU A 316 6.29 -28.42 3.10
N PHE A 317 5.56 -27.76 2.20
CA PHE A 317 4.81 -26.55 2.53
C PHE A 317 3.49 -26.85 3.26
N CYS A 318 2.91 -28.03 3.09
CA CYS A 318 1.60 -28.38 3.68
C CYS A 318 1.62 -28.28 5.21
N HIS A 319 2.78 -28.48 5.83
CA HIS A 319 2.97 -28.34 7.27
C HIS A 319 2.78 -26.90 7.77
N TYR A 320 2.87 -25.89 6.91
CA TYR A 320 2.77 -24.47 7.26
C TYR A 320 1.45 -23.84 6.80
N MET A 321 0.55 -24.65 6.21
CA MET A 321 -0.78 -24.20 5.80
C MET A 321 -1.75 -24.20 6.98
N PRO A 322 -2.72 -23.27 7.03
CA PRO A 322 -3.82 -23.32 7.99
C PRO A 322 -4.67 -24.59 7.83
N GLY A 323 -5.11 -25.21 8.93
CA GLY A 323 -6.09 -26.30 8.91
C GLY A 323 -5.59 -27.65 8.35
N SER A 324 -4.41 -28.11 8.76
CA SER A 324 -3.72 -29.28 8.20
C SER A 324 -4.52 -30.60 8.21
N THR A 325 -5.25 -30.88 7.13
CA THR A 325 -5.56 -32.22 6.59
C THR A 325 -5.46 -32.21 5.06
N CYS A 326 -4.28 -31.86 4.52
CA CYS A 326 -4.04 -32.07 3.09
C CYS A 326 -3.53 -33.50 2.88
N ALA A 327 -4.36 -34.32 2.22
CA ALA A 327 -3.98 -35.65 1.77
C ALA A 327 -2.76 -35.58 0.82
N MET A 328 -1.95 -36.64 0.84
CA MET A 328 -0.61 -36.75 0.26
C MET A 328 -0.52 -36.69 -1.28
N ASP A 329 -1.61 -36.31 -1.99
CA ASP A 329 -1.67 -36.29 -3.45
C ASP A 329 -2.25 -34.97 -3.97
N GLY A 330 -1.41 -33.94 -4.07
CA GLY A 330 -1.68 -32.69 -4.81
C GLY A 330 -2.81 -31.81 -4.25
N LEU A 331 -2.62 -30.50 -4.23
CA LEU A 331 -3.72 -29.58 -3.92
C LEU A 331 -4.59 -29.40 -5.17
N PRO A 332 -5.90 -29.74 -5.15
CA PRO A 332 -6.78 -29.53 -6.30
C PRO A 332 -6.78 -28.05 -6.72
N PRO A 333 -6.85 -27.75 -8.04
CA PRO A 333 -6.90 -26.38 -8.56
C PRO A 333 -7.91 -25.47 -7.83
N GLU A 334 -9.02 -26.04 -7.37
CA GLU A 334 -10.13 -25.34 -6.72
C GLU A 334 -9.81 -24.87 -5.29
N LYS A 335 -8.79 -25.43 -4.63
CA LYS A 335 -8.42 -25.09 -3.25
C LYS A 335 -7.39 -23.96 -3.15
N TRP A 336 -6.67 -23.64 -4.23
CA TRP A 336 -5.70 -22.54 -4.27
C TRP A 336 -6.26 -21.17 -3.87
N PRO A 337 -7.43 -20.75 -4.39
CA PRO A 337 -7.97 -19.43 -4.08
C PRO A 337 -8.27 -19.27 -2.59
N GLN A 338 -8.88 -20.29 -1.98
CA GLN A 338 -9.23 -20.28 -0.55
C GLN A 338 -7.96 -20.23 0.32
N LEU A 339 -6.98 -21.08 0.03
CA LEU A 339 -5.73 -21.14 0.78
C LEU A 339 -4.95 -19.81 0.71
N LEU A 340 -4.77 -19.26 -0.50
CA LEU A 340 -4.06 -18.00 -0.67
C LEU A 340 -4.81 -16.82 -0.06
N LYS A 341 -6.15 -16.81 -0.13
CA LYS A 341 -6.98 -15.82 0.56
C LYS A 341 -6.83 -15.89 2.06
N GLU A 342 -6.83 -17.08 2.65
CA GLU A 342 -6.65 -17.27 4.10
C GLU A 342 -5.27 -16.77 4.56
N LEU A 343 -4.20 -17.20 3.88
CA LEU A 343 -2.85 -16.74 4.17
C LEU A 343 -2.72 -15.21 4.03
N CYS A 344 -3.22 -14.65 2.93
CA CYS A 344 -3.19 -13.20 2.68
C CYS A 344 -4.13 -12.39 3.59
N SER A 345 -5.05 -13.03 4.33
CA SER A 345 -5.90 -12.37 5.34
C SER A 345 -5.25 -12.30 6.72
N THR A 346 -4.11 -12.98 6.90
CA THR A 346 -3.37 -13.00 8.18
C THR A 346 -2.89 -11.59 8.53
N HIS A 347 -3.08 -11.20 9.79
CA HIS A 347 -2.60 -9.91 10.29
C HIS A 347 -1.06 -9.90 10.36
N ILE A 348 -0.45 -8.89 9.75
CA ILE A 348 1.00 -8.67 9.79
C ILE A 348 1.23 -7.23 10.27
N PRO A 349 1.92 -7.02 11.41
CA PRO A 349 2.19 -5.67 11.91
C PRO A 349 2.95 -4.83 10.88
N THR A 350 2.41 -3.66 10.52
CA THR A 350 3.03 -2.77 9.52
C THR A 350 3.63 -1.50 10.11
N LEU A 351 3.11 -1.05 11.25
CA LEU A 351 3.55 0.20 11.87
C LEU A 351 5.05 0.13 12.26
N PHE A 352 5.80 1.15 11.82
CA PHE A 352 7.25 1.25 12.03
C PHE A 352 8.05 0.02 11.57
N CYS A 353 7.63 -0.57 10.45
CA CYS A 353 8.25 -1.76 9.87
C CYS A 353 9.79 -1.59 9.70
N PRO A 354 10.62 -2.54 10.18
CA PRO A 354 12.06 -2.44 10.02
C PRO A 354 12.52 -2.46 8.57
N ARG A 355 13.60 -1.73 8.27
CA ARG A 355 14.18 -1.65 6.91
C ARG A 355 14.50 -3.01 6.30
N LEU A 356 14.90 -3.97 7.13
CA LEU A 356 15.20 -5.34 6.68
C LEU A 356 13.97 -6.07 6.14
N VAL A 357 12.81 -5.84 6.75
CA VAL A 357 11.54 -6.39 6.29
C VAL A 357 11.16 -5.75 4.95
N LEU A 358 11.30 -4.43 4.83
CA LEU A 358 11.06 -3.71 3.58
C LEU A 358 11.97 -4.21 2.43
N GLU A 359 13.25 -4.49 2.70
CA GLU A 359 14.18 -5.05 1.71
C GLU A 359 13.70 -6.40 1.15
N VAL A 360 13.22 -7.29 2.03
CA VAL A 360 12.64 -8.58 1.62
C VAL A 360 11.37 -8.36 0.79
N LEU A 361 10.46 -7.49 1.25
CA LEU A 361 9.20 -7.21 0.58
C LEU A 361 9.41 -6.67 -0.84
N VAL A 362 10.43 -5.84 -1.07
CA VAL A 362 10.78 -5.36 -2.43
C VAL A 362 11.06 -6.53 -3.37
N VAL A 363 11.83 -7.53 -2.93
CA VAL A 363 12.14 -8.70 -3.77
C VAL A 363 10.90 -9.57 -3.99
N LEU A 364 10.10 -9.83 -2.93
CA LEU A 364 8.87 -10.62 -3.04
C LEU A 364 7.84 -9.98 -3.98
N ARG A 365 7.66 -8.65 -3.90
CA ARG A 365 6.81 -7.88 -4.84
C ARG A 365 7.34 -7.91 -6.27
N GLY A 366 8.66 -7.86 -6.42
CA GLY A 366 9.31 -8.07 -7.72
C GLY A 366 8.91 -9.42 -8.32
N ILE A 367 9.00 -10.51 -7.54
CA ILE A 367 8.64 -11.86 -7.99
C ILE A 367 7.16 -11.91 -8.41
N SER A 368 6.26 -11.42 -7.55
CA SER A 368 4.82 -11.40 -7.81
C SER A 368 4.47 -10.63 -9.08
N SER A 369 5.09 -9.45 -9.27
CA SER A 369 4.88 -8.62 -10.46
C SER A 369 5.34 -9.33 -11.74
N GLN A 370 6.45 -10.07 -11.71
CA GLN A 370 6.87 -10.86 -12.87
C GLN A 370 5.94 -12.04 -13.12
N CYS A 371 5.44 -12.72 -12.08
CA CYS A 371 4.43 -13.78 -12.23
C CYS A 371 3.16 -13.26 -12.93
N GLN A 372 2.66 -12.08 -12.52
CA GLN A 372 1.52 -11.43 -13.19
C GLN A 372 1.82 -11.18 -14.67
N ARG A 373 3.00 -10.62 -15.00
CA ARG A 373 3.40 -10.37 -16.39
C ARG A 373 3.48 -11.65 -17.22
N VAL A 374 3.97 -12.76 -16.65
CA VAL A 374 3.93 -14.07 -17.31
C VAL A 374 2.49 -14.47 -17.57
N SER A 375 1.60 -14.33 -16.57
CA SER A 375 0.17 -14.62 -16.72
C SER A 375 -0.47 -13.86 -17.87
N ASP A 376 -0.30 -12.54 -17.91
CA ASP A 376 -0.87 -11.69 -18.96
C ASP A 376 -0.35 -12.07 -20.35
N GLN A 377 0.98 -12.30 -20.47
CA GLN A 377 1.59 -12.71 -21.74
C GLN A 377 1.08 -14.06 -22.22
N VAL A 378 0.99 -15.05 -21.32
CA VAL A 378 0.51 -16.39 -21.64
C VAL A 378 -0.95 -16.34 -22.04
N THR A 379 -1.83 -15.70 -21.25
CA THR A 379 -3.25 -15.55 -21.56
C THR A 379 -3.47 -14.91 -22.92
N THR A 380 -2.81 -13.78 -23.18
CA THR A 380 -2.97 -13.07 -24.46
C THR A 380 -2.40 -13.88 -25.63
N SER A 381 -1.35 -14.68 -25.40
CA SER A 381 -0.76 -15.54 -26.44
C SER A 381 -1.62 -16.77 -26.72
N LEU A 382 -2.20 -17.39 -25.70
CA LEU A 382 -3.10 -18.53 -25.82
C LEU A 382 -4.35 -18.15 -26.60
N GLN A 383 -5.02 -17.05 -26.22
CA GLN A 383 -6.20 -16.57 -26.92
C GLN A 383 -5.92 -16.29 -28.42
N LEU A 384 -4.82 -15.60 -28.72
CA LEU A 384 -4.44 -15.30 -30.10
C LEU A 384 -4.14 -16.57 -30.90
N ARG A 385 -3.34 -17.49 -30.34
CA ARG A 385 -2.97 -18.73 -31.03
C ARG A 385 -4.15 -19.68 -31.20
N HIS A 386 -5.02 -19.77 -30.20
CA HIS A 386 -6.26 -20.53 -30.28
C HIS A 386 -7.15 -19.99 -31.41
N ARG A 387 -7.38 -18.68 -31.47
CA ARG A 387 -8.13 -18.06 -32.56
C ARG A 387 -7.52 -18.37 -33.94
N GLN A 388 -6.20 -18.24 -34.08
CA GLN A 388 -5.51 -18.56 -35.33
C GLN A 388 -5.58 -20.05 -35.68
N TRP A 389 -5.64 -20.94 -34.68
CA TRP A 389 -5.82 -22.38 -34.88
C TRP A 389 -7.21 -22.69 -35.44
N VAL A 390 -8.26 -22.17 -34.80
CA VAL A 390 -9.66 -22.34 -35.23
C VAL A 390 -9.91 -21.73 -36.61
N GLU A 391 -9.35 -20.57 -36.89
CA GLU A 391 -9.45 -19.93 -38.22
C GLU A 391 -8.54 -20.59 -39.28
N HIS A 392 -7.86 -21.70 -38.95
CA HIS A 392 -6.90 -22.42 -39.81
C HIS A 392 -5.76 -21.55 -40.39
N LYS A 393 -5.43 -20.43 -39.73
CA LYS A 393 -4.40 -19.46 -40.16
C LYS A 393 -2.97 -19.85 -39.76
N LEU A 394 -2.80 -20.86 -38.91
CA LEU A 394 -1.48 -21.32 -38.46
C LEU A 394 -0.81 -22.24 -39.49
N ARG A 395 0.41 -21.89 -39.91
CA ARG A 395 1.31 -22.75 -40.69
C ARG A 395 1.82 -23.92 -39.83
N SER A 396 2.26 -25.02 -40.44
CA SER A 396 2.75 -26.23 -39.74
C SER A 396 3.74 -25.94 -38.59
N ARG A 397 4.80 -25.15 -38.82
CA ARG A 397 5.74 -24.76 -37.76
C ARG A 397 5.08 -23.98 -36.60
N GLN A 398 4.09 -23.14 -36.91
CA GLN A 398 3.36 -22.36 -35.90
C GLN A 398 2.39 -23.24 -35.11
N ARG A 399 1.82 -24.27 -35.73
CA ARG A 399 1.01 -25.31 -35.08
C ARG A 399 1.84 -26.11 -34.07
N GLN A 400 3.03 -26.57 -34.47
CA GLN A 400 3.96 -27.26 -33.57
C GLN A 400 4.39 -26.38 -32.39
N ASN A 401 4.68 -25.10 -32.62
CA ASN A 401 5.01 -24.16 -31.54
C ASN A 401 3.83 -23.94 -30.59
N TYR A 402 2.59 -23.91 -31.11
CA TYR A 402 1.40 -23.80 -30.26
C TYR A 402 1.20 -25.05 -29.39
N LEU A 403 1.43 -26.25 -29.92
CA LEU A 403 1.41 -27.48 -29.12
C LEU A 403 2.47 -27.48 -28.00
N ARG A 404 3.69 -27.03 -28.30
CA ARG A 404 4.76 -26.87 -27.28
C ARG A 404 4.38 -25.86 -26.20
N MET A 405 3.75 -24.76 -26.60
CA MET A 405 3.22 -23.76 -25.67
C MET A 405 2.17 -24.39 -24.74
N LEU A 406 1.17 -25.11 -25.28
CA LEU A 406 0.14 -25.75 -24.47
C LEU A 406 0.73 -26.74 -23.45
N ASN A 407 1.71 -27.55 -23.85
CA ASN A 407 2.40 -28.46 -22.94
C ASN A 407 3.18 -27.72 -21.84
N SER A 408 3.84 -26.61 -22.19
CA SER A 408 4.59 -25.80 -21.23
C SER A 408 3.67 -25.08 -20.25
N VAL A 409 2.51 -24.59 -20.72
CA VAL A 409 1.48 -23.95 -19.89
C VAL A 409 0.93 -24.91 -18.85
N LYS A 410 0.68 -26.18 -19.21
CA LYS A 410 0.25 -27.22 -18.26
C LYS A 410 1.24 -27.41 -17.10
N LEU A 411 2.54 -27.26 -17.36
CA LEU A 411 3.57 -27.32 -16.32
C LEU A 411 3.74 -25.99 -15.56
N LEU A 412 3.71 -24.86 -16.27
CA LEU A 412 3.95 -23.55 -15.68
C LEU A 412 2.83 -23.14 -14.71
N SER A 413 1.58 -23.52 -14.99
CA SER A 413 0.45 -23.21 -14.11
C SER A 413 0.67 -23.66 -12.65
N PRO A 414 0.89 -24.95 -12.34
CA PRO A 414 1.12 -25.38 -10.97
C PRO A 414 2.41 -24.79 -10.36
N VAL A 415 3.44 -24.50 -11.16
CA VAL A 415 4.67 -23.86 -10.67
C VAL A 415 4.45 -22.42 -10.26
N LEU A 416 3.64 -21.66 -11.01
CA LEU A 416 3.30 -20.30 -10.64
C LEU A 416 2.41 -20.27 -9.40
N HIS A 417 1.43 -21.18 -9.27
CA HIS A 417 0.66 -21.33 -8.02
C HIS A 417 1.55 -21.68 -6.82
N LEU A 418 2.51 -22.60 -6.99
CA LEU A 418 3.50 -22.93 -5.97
C LEU A 418 4.36 -21.71 -5.59
N THR A 419 4.72 -20.88 -6.58
CA THR A 419 5.47 -19.64 -6.35
C THR A 419 4.62 -18.64 -5.57
N LEU A 420 3.33 -18.47 -5.91
CA LEU A 420 2.41 -17.61 -5.16
C LEU A 420 2.22 -18.09 -3.72
N LEU A 421 2.14 -19.39 -3.49
CA LEU A 421 2.11 -19.99 -2.16
C LEU A 421 3.36 -19.70 -1.35
N LEU A 422 4.54 -19.84 -1.96
CA LEU A 422 5.80 -19.46 -1.33
C LEU A 422 5.78 -17.98 -0.91
N LEU A 423 5.32 -17.08 -1.80
CA LEU A 423 5.20 -15.66 -1.47
C LEU A 423 4.24 -15.42 -0.29
N ALA A 424 3.09 -16.11 -0.26
CA ALA A 424 2.10 -16.00 0.80
C ALA A 424 2.64 -16.51 2.16
N LEU A 425 3.36 -17.62 2.17
CA LEU A 425 3.96 -18.16 3.40
C LEU A 425 5.11 -17.28 3.92
N GLU A 426 5.96 -16.78 3.02
CA GLU A 426 7.08 -15.91 3.39
C GLU A 426 6.62 -14.52 3.83
N VAL A 427 5.53 -13.96 3.27
CA VAL A 427 4.98 -12.66 3.72
C VAL A 427 4.37 -12.78 5.12
N VAL A 428 3.63 -13.85 5.42
CA VAL A 428 3.09 -14.11 6.77
C VAL A 428 4.22 -14.21 7.79
N SER A 429 5.36 -14.75 7.39
CA SER A 429 6.53 -14.93 8.26
C SER A 429 7.60 -13.85 8.12
N VAL A 430 7.29 -12.72 7.47
CA VAL A 430 8.32 -11.76 7.02
C VAL A 430 9.15 -11.17 8.16
N HIS A 431 8.55 -10.99 9.34
CA HIS A 431 9.23 -10.44 10.51
C HIS A 431 10.28 -11.38 11.09
N ALA A 432 10.23 -12.68 10.79
CA ALA A 432 11.25 -13.64 11.20
C ALA A 432 12.64 -13.35 10.62
N VAL A 433 12.73 -12.49 9.58
CA VAL A 433 14.01 -12.03 9.02
C VAL A 433 14.89 -11.33 10.07
N GLN A 434 14.28 -10.73 11.10
CA GLN A 434 15.00 -10.04 12.18
C GLN A 434 15.84 -11.02 13.01
N GLY A 435 15.40 -12.28 13.13
CA GLY A 435 16.12 -13.34 13.84
C GLY A 435 17.30 -13.93 13.04
N LYS A 436 17.44 -13.61 11.76
CA LYS A 436 18.56 -14.12 10.93
C LYS A 436 19.83 -13.30 11.13
N SER A 437 20.94 -14.01 11.28
CA SER A 437 22.29 -13.43 11.19
C SER A 437 22.51 -12.76 9.83
N SER A 438 23.52 -11.89 9.75
CA SER A 438 23.86 -11.19 8.50
C SER A 438 24.16 -12.17 7.35
N GLN A 439 24.87 -13.27 7.64
CA GLN A 439 25.20 -14.30 6.66
C GLN A 439 23.96 -15.07 6.18
N GLU A 440 23.09 -15.51 7.08
CA GLU A 440 21.84 -16.21 6.73
C GLU A 440 20.90 -15.33 5.94
N ARG A 441 20.83 -14.04 6.28
CA ARG A 441 20.03 -13.05 5.56
C ARG A 441 20.53 -12.84 4.15
N HIS A 442 21.85 -12.74 3.96
CA HIS A 442 22.45 -12.63 2.63
C HIS A 442 22.19 -13.87 1.77
N GLN A 443 22.28 -15.07 2.36
CA GLN A 443 21.93 -16.32 1.70
C GLN A 443 20.44 -16.35 1.31
N TYR A 444 19.55 -15.95 2.20
CA TYR A 444 18.11 -15.85 1.96
C TYR A 444 17.77 -14.85 0.85
N LEU A 445 18.35 -13.65 0.86
CA LEU A 445 18.14 -12.66 -0.20
C LEU A 445 18.69 -13.14 -1.56
N ARG A 446 19.83 -13.85 -1.57
CA ARG A 446 20.35 -14.49 -2.80
C ARG A 446 19.39 -15.54 -3.32
N PHE A 447 18.77 -16.33 -2.44
CA PHE A 447 17.74 -17.30 -2.80
C PHE A 447 16.53 -16.60 -3.43
N LEU A 448 15.95 -15.59 -2.79
CA LEU A 448 14.83 -14.83 -3.35
C LEU A 448 15.17 -14.18 -4.69
N LYS A 449 16.36 -13.55 -4.80
CA LYS A 449 16.84 -12.97 -6.05
C LYS A 449 16.98 -14.00 -7.15
N SER A 450 17.26 -15.26 -6.81
CA SER A 450 17.30 -16.34 -7.80
C SER A 450 15.90 -16.73 -8.31
N ILE A 451 14.87 -16.66 -7.47
CA ILE A 451 13.47 -16.83 -7.88
C ILE A 451 13.03 -15.64 -8.74
N LEU A 452 13.41 -14.42 -8.36
CA LEU A 452 13.15 -13.22 -9.17
C LEU A 452 13.80 -13.34 -10.55
N GLN A 453 15.07 -13.72 -10.61
CA GLN A 453 15.76 -13.94 -11.89
C GLN A 453 15.08 -15.01 -12.74
N TYR A 454 14.56 -16.07 -12.11
CA TYR A 454 13.76 -17.10 -12.77
C TYR A 454 12.48 -16.50 -13.39
N THR A 455 11.70 -15.73 -12.64
CA THR A 455 10.46 -15.14 -13.16
C THR A 455 10.71 -14.07 -14.22
N GLU A 456 11.78 -13.28 -14.12
CA GLU A 456 12.22 -12.36 -15.18
C GLU A 456 12.61 -13.10 -16.47
N ASN A 457 13.30 -14.23 -16.35
CA ASN A 457 13.65 -15.07 -17.50
C ASN A 457 12.40 -15.70 -18.13
N LEU A 458 11.43 -16.13 -17.31
CA LEU A 458 10.13 -16.58 -17.82
C LEU A 458 9.45 -15.49 -18.66
N VAL A 459 9.34 -14.26 -18.16
CA VAL A 459 8.76 -13.12 -18.92
C VAL A 459 9.49 -12.93 -20.26
N SER A 460 10.79 -13.14 -20.30
CA SER A 460 11.56 -13.08 -21.54
C SER A 460 11.18 -14.21 -22.50
N TYR A 461 11.03 -15.44 -22.00
CA TYR A 461 10.85 -16.65 -22.81
C TYR A 461 9.40 -16.84 -23.27
N THR A 462 8.43 -16.39 -22.47
CA THR A 462 6.99 -16.38 -22.80
C THR A 462 6.60 -15.22 -23.70
N ASN A 463 7.54 -14.31 -24.01
CA ASN A 463 7.32 -13.27 -24.99
C ASN A 463 7.03 -13.88 -26.38
N ARG A 464 6.00 -13.35 -27.03
CA ARG A 464 5.50 -13.73 -28.36
C ARG A 464 6.56 -13.78 -29.45
N GLU A 465 7.62 -12.98 -29.33
CA GLU A 465 8.70 -12.94 -30.32
C GLU A 465 9.69 -14.09 -30.14
N LYS A 466 9.99 -14.48 -28.89
CA LYS A 466 11.03 -15.48 -28.59
C LYS A 466 10.54 -16.91 -28.70
N ASN A 467 9.30 -17.21 -28.29
CA ASN A 467 8.68 -18.55 -28.36
C ASN A 467 9.56 -19.69 -27.77
N LYS A 468 10.28 -19.44 -26.67
CA LYS A 468 11.27 -20.36 -26.06
C LYS A 468 10.64 -21.30 -25.02
N TRP A 469 9.58 -22.00 -25.43
CA TRP A 469 8.74 -22.82 -24.54
C TRP A 469 9.43 -24.09 -24.02
N ASN A 470 10.38 -24.66 -24.77
CA ASN A 470 11.12 -25.83 -24.27
C ASN A 470 12.16 -25.42 -23.21
N GLU A 471 12.78 -24.26 -23.41
CA GLU A 471 13.77 -23.71 -22.49
C GLU A 471 13.13 -23.27 -21.17
N THR A 472 11.83 -22.94 -21.15
CA THR A 472 11.13 -22.68 -19.88
C THR A 472 11.09 -23.91 -18.99
N ILE A 473 10.94 -25.13 -19.55
CA ILE A 473 10.90 -26.36 -18.74
C ILE A 473 12.23 -26.58 -18.01
N LYS A 474 13.36 -26.40 -18.70
CA LYS A 474 14.70 -26.51 -18.11
C LYS A 474 14.94 -25.46 -17.02
N LEU A 475 14.51 -24.23 -17.29
CA LEU A 475 14.58 -23.12 -16.33
C LEU A 475 13.75 -23.43 -15.06
N THR A 476 12.55 -23.98 -15.26
CA THR A 476 11.63 -24.40 -14.19
C THR A 476 12.21 -25.53 -13.35
N HIS A 477 12.78 -26.55 -13.97
CA HIS A 477 13.44 -27.64 -13.23
C HIS A 477 14.53 -27.11 -12.29
N ALA A 478 15.37 -26.20 -12.78
CA ALA A 478 16.47 -25.63 -11.99
C ALA A 478 15.99 -24.80 -10.79
N VAL A 479 14.92 -24.02 -10.92
CA VAL A 479 14.38 -23.24 -9.78
C VAL A 479 13.68 -24.14 -8.77
N LEU A 480 12.94 -25.16 -9.22
CA LEU A 480 12.27 -26.11 -8.32
C LEU A 480 13.27 -26.85 -7.45
N LEU A 481 14.39 -27.31 -8.03
CA LEU A 481 15.49 -27.90 -7.25
C LEU A 481 16.02 -26.95 -6.18
N ARG A 482 16.21 -25.67 -6.53
CA ARG A 482 16.68 -24.66 -5.56
C ARG A 482 15.67 -24.42 -4.44
N ILE A 483 14.38 -24.33 -4.76
CA ILE A 483 13.31 -24.19 -3.77
C ILE A 483 13.31 -25.39 -2.82
N LEU A 484 13.35 -26.61 -3.36
CA LEU A 484 13.40 -27.83 -2.56
C LEU A 484 14.64 -27.88 -1.67
N THR A 485 15.84 -27.68 -2.21
CA THR A 485 17.09 -27.71 -1.42
C THR A 485 17.12 -26.65 -0.32
N PHE A 486 16.61 -25.44 -0.59
CA PHE A 486 16.54 -24.38 0.41
C PHE A 486 15.48 -24.67 1.48
N SER A 487 14.40 -25.35 1.09
CA SER A 487 13.34 -25.81 1.99
C SER A 487 13.85 -26.92 2.92
N GLU A 488 14.51 -27.96 2.38
CA GLU A 488 15.10 -29.08 3.14
C GLU A 488 16.12 -28.61 4.19
N LYS A 489 16.90 -27.57 3.87
CA LYS A 489 17.86 -26.95 4.81
C LYS A 489 17.20 -26.08 5.90
N LYS A 490 15.88 -25.99 5.92
CA LYS A 490 15.09 -25.15 6.81
C LYS A 490 15.47 -23.66 6.80
N GLN A 491 15.85 -23.11 5.63
CA GLN A 491 16.40 -21.74 5.55
C GLN A 491 15.38 -20.64 5.21
N MET A 492 14.14 -20.98 4.84
CA MET A 492 13.03 -20.04 4.58
C MET A 492 12.53 -19.36 5.85
N LEU A 493 11.80 -18.24 5.73
CA LEU A 493 11.25 -17.50 6.88
C LEU A 493 10.12 -18.28 7.56
N MET A 494 9.26 -18.96 6.79
CA MET A 494 8.17 -19.77 7.33
C MET A 494 8.62 -20.90 8.27
N HIS A 495 9.89 -21.30 8.20
CA HIS A 495 10.46 -22.31 9.09
C HIS A 495 10.82 -21.78 10.46
N LEU A 496 11.05 -20.47 10.58
CA LEU A 496 11.47 -19.83 11.82
C LEU A 496 10.27 -19.53 12.73
N THR A 497 9.09 -19.28 12.16
CA THR A 497 7.87 -18.92 12.91
C THR A 497 7.29 -20.07 13.73
N LYS A 498 7.48 -21.33 13.31
CA LYS A 498 7.07 -22.51 14.10
C LYS A 498 7.92 -22.78 15.35
N ASN A 499 9.18 -22.32 15.37
CA ASN A 499 10.05 -22.54 16.53
C ASN A 499 9.77 -21.53 17.65
N SER A 500 9.21 -20.36 17.34
CA SER A 500 8.87 -19.33 18.32
C SER A 500 7.60 -19.61 19.13
N THR A 501 6.62 -20.36 18.59
CA THR A 501 5.40 -20.72 19.33
C THR A 501 5.64 -21.71 20.48
N ASN A 502 6.78 -22.39 20.52
CA ASN A 502 7.14 -23.30 21.62
C ASN A 502 7.95 -22.61 22.75
N GLN A 503 8.23 -21.30 22.65
CA GLN A 503 9.02 -20.58 23.65
C GLN A 503 8.29 -19.44 24.37
N VAL A 504 7.03 -19.15 24.04
CA VAL A 504 6.28 -18.02 24.64
C VAL A 504 5.43 -18.42 25.86
N ASP A 505 5.30 -19.71 26.20
CA ASP A 505 4.55 -20.16 27.38
C ASP A 505 5.36 -20.18 28.69
N THR A 506 6.54 -19.56 28.75
CA THR A 506 7.26 -19.37 30.03
C THR A 506 8.05 -18.06 30.03
N SER A 507 7.40 -16.93 30.35
CA SER A 507 7.98 -15.72 30.96
C SER A 507 6.88 -14.75 31.36
#